data_AF-A0A7V2WT24-F1
#
_entry.id   AF-A0A7V2WT24-F1
#
_cell.length_a   1.000
_cell.length_b   1.000
_cell.length_c   1.000
_cell.angle_alpha   90.00
_cell.angle_beta   90.00
_cell.angle_gamma   90.00
#
_symmetry.space_group_name_H-M   'P 1'
#
loop_
_entity.id
_entity.type
_entity.pdbx_description
1 polymer ?
#
loop_
_entity_poly.entity_id
_entity_poly.type
_entity_poly.pdbx_seq_one_letter_code
_entity_poly.pdbx_strand_id
1 'polypeptide(L)' 'MKALIAFEDGKVFEGRSFTGPGEAVGEVVFNTAMTGYQEVLTDPSYKGQIVTMTYPL' A
#
# COMPACT_ATOMS: atom_id res chain seq x y z
N MET A 1 7.82 -10.77 -8.99
CA MET A 1 7.21 -11.75 -8.07
C MET A 1 5.72 -11.43 -7.98
N LYS A 2 4.84 -12.43 -8.11
CA LYS A 2 3.39 -12.22 -7.96
C LYS A 2 3.08 -11.81 -6.51
N ALA A 3 2.22 -10.81 -6.34
CA ALA A 3 1.74 -10.34 -5.05
C ALA A 3 0.21 -10.20 -5.08
N LEU A 4 -0.43 -10.24 -3.93
CA LEU A 4 -1.87 -10.12 -3.76
C LEU A 4 -2.17 -9.06 -2.69
N ILE A 5 -3.21 -8.28 -2.89
CA ILE A 5 -3.86 -7.46 -1.84
C ILE A 5 -5.26 -8.04 -1.66
N ALA A 6 -5.54 -8.57 -0.48
CA ALA A 6 -6.84 -9.16 -0.13
C ALA A 6 -7.55 -8.27 0.91
N PHE A 7 -8.83 -8.03 0.71
CA PHE A 7 -9.69 -7.21 1.55
C PHE A 7 -10.65 -8.07 2.37
N GLU A 8 -11.14 -7.52 3.47
CA GLU A 8 -12.08 -8.23 4.37
C GLU A 8 -13.41 -8.62 3.69
N ASP A 9 -13.80 -7.86 2.65
CA ASP A 9 -15.01 -8.11 1.86
C ASP A 9 -14.82 -9.25 0.82
N GLY A 10 -13.65 -9.88 0.81
CA GLY A 10 -13.29 -10.96 -0.12
C GLY A 10 -12.75 -10.46 -1.47
N LYS A 11 -12.63 -9.14 -1.68
CA LYS A 11 -12.01 -8.60 -2.89
C LYS A 11 -10.51 -8.87 -2.89
N VAL A 12 -9.98 -9.30 -4.02
CA VAL A 12 -8.54 -9.55 -4.19
C VAL A 12 -8.04 -8.84 -5.44
N PHE A 13 -6.92 -8.14 -5.31
CA PHE A 13 -6.20 -7.54 -6.42
C PHE A 13 -4.87 -8.25 -6.61
N GLU A 14 -4.58 -8.62 -7.85
CA GLU A 14 -3.27 -9.14 -8.22
C GLU A 14 -2.31 -8.01 -8.58
N GLY A 15 -1.05 -8.16 -8.18
CA GLY A 15 0.00 -7.19 -8.47
C GLY A 15 1.38 -7.83 -8.55
N ARG A 16 2.39 -6.97 -8.63
CA ARG A 16 3.80 -7.34 -8.64
C ARG A 16 4.51 -6.70 -7.46
N SER A 17 5.15 -7.52 -6.63
CA SER A 17 6.06 -6.99 -5.59
C SER A 17 7.33 -6.43 -6.22
N PHE A 18 7.74 -5.26 -5.75
CA PHE A 18 9.02 -4.61 -6.05
C PHE A 18 10.01 -4.67 -4.87
N THR A 19 9.54 -5.01 -3.66
CA THR A 19 10.35 -5.05 -2.42
C THR A 19 10.83 -6.45 -2.07
N GLY A 20 10.31 -7.49 -2.72
CA GLY A 20 10.63 -8.89 -2.42
C GLY A 20 9.48 -9.62 -1.70
N PRO A 21 9.75 -10.81 -1.12
CA PRO A 21 8.76 -11.56 -0.37
C PRO A 21 8.46 -10.89 0.98
N GLY A 22 7.20 -10.96 1.42
CA GLY A 22 6.76 -10.41 2.69
C GLY A 22 5.24 -10.40 2.78
N GLU A 23 4.74 -10.22 3.99
CA GLU A 23 3.32 -10.10 4.28
C GLU A 23 3.11 -8.92 5.25
N ALA A 24 2.05 -8.16 5.03
CA ALA A 24 1.65 -7.05 5.87
C ALA A 24 0.13 -7.06 6.00
N VAL A 25 -0.35 -6.71 7.19
CA VAL A 25 -1.78 -6.59 7.51
C VAL A 25 -2.00 -5.21 8.11
N GLY A 26 -3.06 -4.54 7.68
CA GLY A 26 -3.36 -3.18 8.13
C GLY A 26 -4.61 -2.62 7.48
N GLU A 27 -5.03 -1.45 7.95
CA GLU A 27 -6.09 -0.68 7.33
C GLU A 27 -5.63 -0.14 5.97
N VAL A 28 -6.40 -0.38 4.92
CA VAL A 28 -6.11 0.18 3.59
C VAL A 28 -6.64 1.61 3.52
N VAL A 29 -5.76 2.57 3.29
CA VAL A 29 -6.08 3.99 3.12
C VAL A 29 -5.62 4.48 1.75
N PHE A 30 -6.15 5.61 1.28
CA PHE A 30 -5.66 6.26 0.08
C PHE A 30 -5.17 7.68 0.35
N ASN A 31 -4.12 8.09 -0.37
CA ASN A 31 -3.54 9.44 -0.28
C ASN A 31 -3.48 10.07 -1.67
N THR A 32 -3.93 11.33 -1.78
CA THR A 32 -4.04 12.09 -3.04
C THR A 32 -2.81 12.91 -3.41
N ALA A 33 -1.74 12.85 -2.61
CA ALA A 33 -0.48 13.49 -2.92
C ALA A 33 0.12 12.92 -4.21
N MET A 34 0.58 13.81 -5.08
CA MET A 34 1.25 13.45 -6.35
C MET A 34 2.78 13.37 -6.20
N THR A 35 3.31 13.85 -5.09
CA THR A 35 4.75 13.88 -4.75
C THR A 35 4.92 13.66 -3.24
N GLY A 36 6.16 13.50 -2.77
CA GLY A 36 6.45 13.33 -1.34
C GLY A 36 6.25 11.92 -0.81
N TYR A 37 6.46 10.90 -1.66
CA TYR A 37 6.27 9.48 -1.30
C TYR A 37 7.14 9.05 -0.12
N GLN A 38 8.36 9.57 -0.02
CA GLN A 38 9.27 9.20 1.05
C GLN A 38 8.77 9.72 2.40
N GLU A 39 8.26 10.94 2.43
CA GLU A 39 7.67 11.58 3.60
C GLU A 39 6.39 10.86 4.02
N VAL A 40 5.55 10.46 3.07
CA VAL A 40 4.36 9.63 3.35
C VAL A 40 4.77 8.28 3.94
N LEU A 41 5.79 7.61 3.39
CA LEU A 41 6.25 6.31 3.89
C LEU A 41 6.87 6.37 5.29
N THR A 42 7.42 7.52 5.70
CA THR A 42 8.08 7.68 7.01
C THR A 42 7.22 8.41 8.04
N ASP A 43 6.04 8.91 7.65
CA ASP A 43 5.12 9.57 8.56
C ASP A 43 4.53 8.57 9.59
N PRO A 44 4.75 8.78 10.90
CA PRO A 44 4.22 7.91 11.95
C PRO A 44 2.70 7.74 11.94
N SER A 45 1.97 8.66 11.32
CA SER A 45 0.50 8.63 11.20
C SER A 45 0.01 7.40 10.43
N TYR A 46 0.82 6.83 9.54
CA TYR A 46 0.48 5.61 8.77
C TYR A 46 0.86 4.30 9.48
N LYS A 47 1.21 4.34 10.76
CA LYS A 47 1.57 3.13 11.51
C LYS A 47 0.42 2.12 11.48
N GLY A 48 0.68 0.94 10.89
CA GLY A 48 -0.32 -0.14 10.79
C GLY A 48 -1.29 0.02 9.61
N GLN A 49 -1.00 0.94 8.69
CA GLN A 49 -1.81 1.17 7.49
C GLN A 49 -1.07 0.71 6.22
N ILE A 50 -1.85 0.37 5.21
CA ILE A 50 -1.40 0.07 3.85
C ILE A 50 -1.81 1.26 2.98
N VAL A 51 -0.84 2.08 2.58
CA VAL A 51 -1.11 3.33 1.87
C VAL A 51 -1.21 3.08 0.37
N THR A 52 -2.34 3.46 -0.22
CA THR A 52 -2.59 3.45 -1.66
C THR A 52 -2.41 4.87 -2.22
N MET A 53 -1.39 5.08 -3.03
CA MET A 53 -1.17 6.37 -3.70
C MET A 53 -2.09 6.49 -4.91
N THR A 54 -2.80 7.61 -5.06
CA THR A 54 -3.70 7.79 -6.22
C THR A 54 -2.95 8.23 -7.48
N TYR A 55 -1.75 8.79 -7.34
CA TYR A 55 -0.94 9.21 -8.48
C TYR A 55 -0.20 8.00 -9.08
N PRO A 56 -0.29 7.78 -10.41
CA PRO A 56 0.10 6.51 -11.02
C PRO A 56 1.59 6.37 -11.38
N LEU A 57 2.41 7.39 -11.13
CA LEU A 57 3.81 7.46 -11.59
C LEU A 57 4.79 7.56 -10.42
#